data_AF-A0A2S5MHU4-F1
#
_entry.id   AF-A0A2S5MHU4-F1
#
_cell.length_a   1.000
_cell.length_b   1.000
_cell.length_c   1.000
_cell.angle_alpha   90.00
_cell.angle_beta   90.00
_cell.angle_gamma   90.00
#
_symmetry.space_group_name_H-M   'P 1'
#
loop_
_entity.id
_entity.type
_entity.pdbx_description
1 polymer ?
#
loop_
_entity_poly.entity_id
_entity_poly.type
_entity_poly.pdbx_seq_one_letter_code
_entity_poly.pdbx_strand_id
1 'polypeptide(L)' 'EMKQSGKALGLPTTALIGADGCQIGLMNGPAAWDSADAKALISRALETPSN' A
#
# COMPACT_ATOMS: atom_id res chain seq x y z
N GLU A 1 -8.36 -15.46 -4.39
CA GLU A 1 -7.27 -14.94 -3.53
C GLU A 1 -7.60 -13.61 -2.85
N MET A 2 -7.50 -12.42 -3.46
CA MET A 2 -7.64 -11.15 -2.70
C MET A 2 -9.00 -10.98 -1.99
N LYS A 3 -10.13 -11.20 -2.69
CA LYS A 3 -11.49 -11.11 -2.11
C LYS A 3 -11.74 -12.10 -0.96
N GLN A 4 -11.12 -13.29 -1.01
CA GLN A 4 -11.34 -14.35 -0.02
C GLN A 4 -10.55 -14.13 1.27
N SER A 5 -9.49 -13.33 1.23
CA SER A 5 -8.68 -12.96 2.41
C SER A 5 -9.22 -11.73 3.17
N GLY A 6 -10.40 -11.21 2.84
CA GLY A 6 -10.93 -9.95 3.39
C GLY A 6 -10.14 -8.70 2.91
N LYS A 7 -9.29 -8.86 1.90
CA LYS A 7 -8.55 -7.76 1.26
C LYS A 7 -9.33 -7.33 0.01
N ALA A 8 -9.34 -6.04 -0.31
CA ALA A 8 -10.21 -5.46 -1.35
C ALA A 8 -11.72 -5.50 -1.01
N LEU A 9 -12.10 -4.88 0.10
CA LEU A 9 -13.50 -4.72 0.53
C LEU A 9 -14.27 -3.66 -0.29
N GLY A 10 -13.57 -2.91 -1.15
CA GLY A 10 -14.14 -1.90 -2.04
C GLY A 10 -13.13 -1.40 -3.09
N LEU A 11 -13.64 -0.90 -4.23
CA LEU A 11 -12.81 -0.40 -5.33
C LEU A 11 -12.71 1.14 -5.33
N PRO A 12 -11.58 1.73 -5.77
CA PRO A 12 -10.32 1.05 -6.08
C PRO A 12 -9.64 0.52 -4.81
N THR A 13 -8.81 -0.52 -4.94
CA THR A 13 -7.96 -1.02 -3.85
C THR A 13 -6.50 -0.86 -4.26
N THR A 14 -5.68 -0.29 -3.38
CA THR A 14 -4.23 -0.16 -3.58
C THR A 14 -3.50 -0.98 -2.51
N ALA A 15 -2.51 -1.76 -2.90
CA ALA A 15 -1.62 -2.47 -1.99
C ALA A 15 -0.19 -1.94 -2.14
N LEU A 16 0.50 -1.76 -1.03
CA LEU A 16 1.91 -1.40 -1.00
C LEU A 16 2.72 -2.66 -0.66
N ILE A 17 3.67 -2.99 -1.53
CA ILE A 17 4.50 -4.20 -1.44
C ILE A 17 5.96 -3.78 -1.22
N GLY A 18 6.60 -4.36 -0.22
CA GLY A 18 8.01 -4.13 0.10
C GLY A 18 8.96 -4.85 -0.86
N ALA A 19 10.26 -4.56 -0.72
CA ALA A 19 11.29 -5.15 -1.60
C ALA A 19 11.47 -6.67 -1.39
N ASP A 20 10.99 -7.21 -0.29
CA ASP A 20 10.91 -8.64 0.02
C ASP A 20 9.72 -9.35 -0.65
N GLY A 21 8.84 -8.59 -1.31
CA GLY A 21 7.60 -9.10 -1.88
C GLY A 21 6.45 -9.24 -0.87
N CYS A 22 6.63 -8.80 0.38
CA CYS A 22 5.58 -8.83 1.39
C CYS A 22 4.69 -7.59 1.30
N GLN A 23 3.41 -7.75 1.63
CA GLN A 23 2.48 -6.62 1.71
C GLN A 23 2.74 -5.80 2.99
N ILE A 24 3.08 -4.54 2.82
CA ILE A 24 3.33 -3.58 3.93
C ILE A 24 2.21 -2.55 4.10
N GLY A 25 1.27 -2.47 3.15
CA GLY A 25 0.11 -1.59 3.24
C GLY A 25 -1.07 -2.04 2.38
N LEU A 26 -2.29 -1.66 2.79
CA LEU A 26 -3.51 -1.87 2.04
C LEU A 26 -4.46 -0.69 2.26
N MET A 27 -4.98 -0.13 1.17
CA MET A 27 -5.92 0.98 1.21
C MET A 27 -7.12 0.66 0.31
N ASN A 28 -8.32 0.75 0.88
CA ASN A 28 -9.58 0.61 0.14
C ASN A 28 -10.16 2.01 -0.07
N GLY A 29 -10.34 2.40 -1.34
CA GLY A 29 -10.82 3.71 -1.74
C GLY A 29 -9.79 4.55 -2.52
N PRO A 30 -10.21 5.69 -3.08
CA PRO A 30 -9.33 6.62 -3.77
C PRO A 30 -8.40 7.35 -2.79
N ALA A 31 -7.23 7.79 -3.27
CA ALA A 31 -6.37 8.72 -2.56
C ALA A 31 -5.68 9.68 -3.53
N ALA A 32 -5.30 10.85 -3.00
CA ALA A 32 -4.47 11.83 -3.69
C ALA A 32 -2.99 11.39 -3.64
N TRP A 33 -2.63 10.42 -4.49
CA TRP A 33 -1.28 9.83 -4.53
C TRP A 33 -0.18 10.80 -4.95
N ASP A 34 -0.52 11.94 -5.52
CA ASP A 34 0.36 13.03 -5.90
C ASP A 34 0.61 14.07 -4.78
N SER A 35 -0.12 13.95 -3.67
CA SER A 35 0.01 14.82 -2.49
C SER A 35 1.37 14.68 -1.78
N ALA A 36 1.71 15.68 -0.97
CA ALA A 36 2.93 15.67 -0.17
C ALA A 36 2.95 14.49 0.83
N ASP A 37 1.82 14.17 1.45
CA ASP A 37 1.70 13.10 2.42
C ASP A 37 1.90 11.72 1.77
N ALA A 38 1.30 11.51 0.59
CA ALA A 38 1.50 10.27 -0.17
C ALA A 38 2.98 10.09 -0.55
N LYS A 39 3.65 11.14 -1.00
CA LYS A 39 5.09 11.10 -1.32
C LYS A 39 5.92 10.81 -0.07
N ALA A 40 5.61 11.44 1.06
CA ALA A 40 6.31 11.18 2.32
C ALA A 40 6.14 9.72 2.77
N LEU A 41 4.92 9.17 2.67
CA LEU A 41 4.63 7.77 2.97
C LEU A 41 5.49 6.82 2.12
N ILE A 42 5.53 7.03 0.79
CA ILE A 42 6.33 6.19 -0.11
C ILE A 42 7.83 6.33 0.19
N SER A 43 8.34 7.54 0.43
CA SER A 43 9.74 7.74 0.81
C SER A 43 10.10 6.96 2.08
N ARG A 44 9.24 6.99 3.12
CA ARG A 44 9.44 6.19 4.34
C ARG A 44 9.40 4.69 4.09
N ALA A 45 8.50 4.24 3.22
CA ALA A 45 8.42 2.82 2.87
C ALA A 45 9.69 2.31 2.18
N LEU A 46 10.40 3.16 1.42
CA LEU A 46 11.67 2.82 0.78
C LEU A 46 12.86 2.77 1.77
N GLU A 47 12.78 3.48 2.90
CA GLU A 47 13.81 3.47 3.95
C GLU A 47 13.72 2.23 4.85
N THR A 48 12.57 1.53 4.86
CA THR A 48 12.34 0.41 5.77
C THR A 48 13.09 -0.83 5.27
N PRO A 49 14.04 -1.40 6.04
CA PRO A 49 14.79 -2.58 5.60
C PRO A 49 13.84 -3.78 5.49
N SER A 50 13.92 -4.51 4.38
CA SER A 50 13.42 -5.87 4.28
C SER A 50 14.09 -6.72 5.36
N ASN A 51 13.30 -7.19 6.33
CA ASN A 51 13.76 -8.02 7.44
C ASN A 51 13.21 -9.43 7.28
#